data_AF-A0A537UTJ9-F1
#
_entry.id   AF-A0A537UTJ9-F1
#
_cell.length_a   1.000
_cell.length_b   1.000
_cell.length_c   1.000
_cell.angle_alpha   90.00
_cell.angle_beta   90.00
_cell.angle_gamma   90.00
#
_symmetry.space_group_name_H-M   'P 1'
#
loop_
_entity.id
_entity.type
_entity.pdbx_description
1 polymer ?
#
loop_
_entity_poly.entity_id
_entity_poly.type
_entity_poly.pdbx_seq_one_letter_code
_entity_poly.pdbx_strand_id
1 'polypeptide(L)'
;GAVAPLRFRADDPPARETAIFGARAASYIGDILRDAPPPPGVPPAELRRRPLAVKTGTSYGFRDFWAIGYDAQVTIAVWAGRPDGTPMPGHSGRTTASPVLFKIADLLGPAPATASAPAPDTLRLSHRDLPAGLQRLDAAPSDHGRNADAGMPKILYPPDGAVVSWDGAEVPLEAAGGRGPLRWLVDGRPLAPAASRRALYWQPDGPGFARLTVIDAQGRSARATVRLAP
;
A
#
# COMPACT_ATOMS: atom_id res chain seq x y z
N GLY A 1 -2.82 -14.19 17.53
CA GLY A 1 -2.86 -12.94 18.30
C GLY A 1 -4.18 -12.85 19.01
N ALA A 2 -4.18 -12.36 20.25
CA ALA A 2 -5.39 -12.10 21.00
C ALA A 2 -5.79 -10.63 20.89
N VAL A 3 -7.08 -10.34 21.04
CA VAL A 3 -7.60 -8.98 21.16
C VAL A 3 -8.34 -8.85 22.48
N ALA A 4 -8.33 -7.65 23.03
CA ALA A 4 -9.18 -7.28 24.13
C ALA A 4 -9.93 -5.98 23.77
N PRO A 5 -11.12 -5.76 24.33
CA PRO A 5 -11.78 -4.45 24.30
C PRO A 5 -10.82 -3.31 24.67
N LEU A 6 -10.95 -2.17 23.98
CA LEU A 6 -10.16 -0.98 24.27
C LEU A 6 -10.43 -0.48 25.69
N ARG A 7 -9.35 -0.11 26.37
CA ARG A 7 -9.37 0.63 27.63
C ARG A 7 -9.03 2.08 27.30
N PHE A 8 -9.91 3.01 27.66
CA PHE A 8 -9.75 4.44 27.38
C PHE A 8 -9.01 5.15 28.52
N ARG A 9 -9.09 4.61 29.74
CA ARG A 9 -8.42 5.14 30.92
C ARG A 9 -7.50 4.10 31.55
N ALA A 10 -6.48 4.57 32.27
CA ALA A 10 -5.51 3.71 32.95
C ALA A 10 -6.15 2.84 34.05
N ASP A 11 -7.25 3.31 34.64
CA ASP A 11 -8.02 2.68 35.71
C ASP A 11 -9.16 1.78 35.21
N ASP A 12 -9.45 1.75 33.90
CA ASP A 12 -10.44 0.82 33.34
C ASP A 12 -10.04 -0.63 33.68
N PRO A 13 -10.97 -1.55 34.01
CA PRO A 13 -10.61 -2.91 34.38
C PRO A 13 -9.88 -3.64 33.23
N PRO A 14 -8.96 -4.57 33.53
CA PRO A 14 -8.31 -5.38 32.51
C PRO A 14 -9.37 -6.20 31.76
N ALA A 15 -9.37 -6.08 30.43
CA ALA A 15 -10.34 -6.75 29.60
C ALA A 15 -9.84 -8.16 29.21
N ARG A 16 -10.78 -9.12 29.13
CA ARG A 16 -10.45 -10.49 28.78
C ARG A 16 -9.98 -10.58 27.33
N GLU A 17 -8.79 -11.13 27.15
CA GLU A 17 -8.24 -11.40 25.82
C GLU A 17 -8.94 -12.58 25.15
N THR A 18 -9.23 -12.41 23.85
CA THR A 18 -9.81 -13.43 22.97
C THR A 18 -8.88 -13.66 21.79
N ALA A 19 -8.44 -14.91 21.59
CA ALA A 19 -7.62 -15.27 20.43
C ALA A 19 -8.43 -15.18 19.14
N ILE A 20 -8.05 -14.28 18.22
CA ILE A 20 -8.63 -14.21 16.86
C ILE A 20 -7.89 -15.12 15.90
N PHE A 21 -6.58 -15.26 16.08
CA PHE A 21 -5.72 -16.07 15.22
C PHE A 21 -4.83 -16.99 16.04
N GLY A 22 -4.60 -18.21 15.55
CA GLY A 22 -3.60 -19.13 16.10
C GLY A 22 -2.17 -18.56 16.02
N ALA A 23 -1.28 -19.07 16.86
CA ALA A 23 0.11 -18.59 16.95
C ALA A 23 0.87 -18.69 15.62
N ARG A 24 0.64 -19.76 14.85
CA ARG A 24 1.25 -19.98 13.53
C ARG A 24 0.88 -18.89 12.52
N ALA A 25 -0.40 -18.59 12.39
CA ALA A 25 -0.89 -17.54 11.48
C ALA A 25 -0.35 -16.16 11.87
N ALA A 26 -0.32 -15.86 13.18
CA ALA A 26 0.24 -14.62 13.68
C ALA A 26 1.76 -14.50 13.40
N SER A 27 2.50 -15.61 13.52
CA SER A 27 3.93 -15.67 13.17
C SER A 27 4.16 -15.37 11.69
N TYR A 28 3.38 -16.00 10.78
CA TYR A 28 3.51 -15.74 9.35
C TYR A 28 3.21 -14.31 8.97
N ILE A 29 2.12 -13.74 9.48
CA ILE A 29 1.76 -12.34 9.20
C ILE A 29 2.85 -11.41 9.72
N GLY A 30 3.37 -11.66 10.93
CA GLY A 30 4.46 -10.87 11.49
C GLY A 30 5.73 -10.91 10.65
N ASP A 31 6.11 -12.09 10.16
CA ASP A 31 7.28 -12.24 9.29
C ASP A 31 7.07 -11.50 7.94
N ILE A 32 5.92 -11.67 7.29
CA ILE A 32 5.56 -10.96 6.05
C ILE A 32 5.62 -9.43 6.22
N LEU A 33 5.11 -8.92 7.34
CA LEU A 33 5.05 -7.48 7.60
C LEU A 33 6.42 -6.87 7.98
N ARG A 34 7.36 -7.67 8.50
CA ARG A 34 8.73 -7.21 8.77
C ARG A 34 9.56 -7.07 7.50
N ASP A 35 9.28 -7.89 6.50
CA ASP A 35 9.98 -7.88 5.21
C ASP A 35 9.53 -6.73 4.27
N ALA A 36 8.55 -5.92 4.70
CA ALA A 36 8.09 -4.78 3.92
C ALA A 36 9.23 -3.77 3.69
N PRO A 37 9.49 -3.32 2.44
CA PRO A 37 10.58 -2.41 2.16
C PRO A 37 10.39 -1.07 2.88
N PRO A 38 11.43 -0.51 3.50
CA PRO A 38 11.33 0.74 4.24
C PRO A 38 10.90 1.90 3.32
N PRO A 39 10.12 2.88 3.81
CA PRO A 39 9.79 4.07 3.03
C PRO A 39 11.04 4.90 2.71
N PRO A 40 10.98 5.78 1.69
CA PRO A 40 12.11 6.65 1.33
C PRO A 40 12.65 7.41 2.55
N GLY A 41 13.97 7.47 2.68
CA GLY A 41 14.65 8.17 3.79
C GLY A 41 14.70 7.39 5.10
N VAL A 42 14.07 6.22 5.19
CA VAL A 42 14.17 5.37 6.39
C VAL A 42 15.15 4.21 6.14
N PRO A 43 16.12 3.96 7.05
CA PRO A 43 17.08 2.86 6.90
C PRO A 43 16.40 1.48 6.83
N PRO A 44 17.07 0.45 6.27
CA PRO A 44 16.65 -0.95 6.39
C PRO A 44 16.45 -1.39 7.84
N ALA A 45 15.64 -2.43 8.06
CA ALA A 45 15.25 -2.87 9.41
C ALA A 45 16.44 -3.29 10.28
N GLU A 46 17.48 -3.85 9.67
CA GLU A 46 18.70 -4.33 10.30
C GLU A 46 19.53 -3.20 10.92
N LEU A 47 19.35 -1.96 10.43
CA LEU A 47 20.05 -0.77 10.92
C LEU A 47 19.20 0.04 11.92
N ARG A 48 17.97 -0.38 12.22
CA ARG A 48 17.07 0.34 13.12
C ARG A 48 17.24 -0.13 14.56
N ARG A 49 17.14 0.80 15.50
CA ARG A 49 17.16 0.50 16.94
C ARG A 49 15.88 -0.19 17.43
N ARG A 50 14.76 0.05 16.74
CA ARG A 50 13.45 -0.56 16.98
C ARG A 50 12.83 -0.98 15.64
N PRO A 51 13.14 -2.17 15.11
CA PRO A 51 12.52 -2.66 13.89
C PRO A 51 11.04 -2.94 14.14
N LEU A 52 10.19 -2.55 13.18
CA LEU A 52 8.74 -2.72 13.26
C LEU A 52 8.26 -3.61 12.11
N ALA A 53 7.26 -4.45 12.39
CA ALA A 53 6.41 -5.04 11.37
C ALA A 53 5.39 -3.98 10.92
N VAL A 54 5.36 -3.61 9.63
CA VAL A 54 4.60 -2.42 9.18
C VAL A 54 3.67 -2.73 8.03
N LYS A 55 2.45 -2.18 8.10
CA LYS A 55 1.52 -2.10 6.99
C LYS A 55 1.12 -0.65 6.71
N THR A 56 1.06 -0.31 5.44
CA THR A 56 0.50 0.96 4.95
C THR A 56 -0.86 0.76 4.29
N GLY A 57 -1.67 1.82 4.31
CA GLY A 57 -2.93 1.92 3.57
C GLY A 57 -3.11 3.34 3.03
N THR A 58 -3.75 3.45 1.86
CA THR A 58 -4.19 4.72 1.28
C THR A 58 -5.64 4.52 0.85
N SER A 59 -6.55 5.40 1.27
CA SER A 59 -7.95 5.28 0.84
C SER A 59 -8.12 5.67 -0.62
N TYR A 60 -9.22 5.20 -1.19
CA TYR A 60 -9.67 5.62 -2.51
C TYR A 60 -9.80 7.15 -2.58
N GLY A 61 -9.35 7.77 -3.68
CA GLY A 61 -9.41 9.22 -3.83
C GLY A 61 -8.41 10.01 -2.97
N PHE A 62 -7.39 9.36 -2.38
CA PHE A 62 -6.28 10.02 -1.68
C PHE A 62 -6.73 10.90 -0.50
N ARG A 63 -7.71 10.44 0.30
CA ARG A 63 -8.26 11.19 1.44
C ARG A 63 -7.61 10.80 2.77
N ASP A 64 -7.25 9.52 2.91
CA ASP A 64 -6.68 8.94 4.13
C ASP A 64 -5.37 8.21 3.86
N PHE A 65 -4.41 8.43 4.75
CA PHE A 65 -3.10 7.81 4.71
C PHE A 65 -2.81 7.13 6.04
N TRP A 66 -2.77 5.82 6.03
CA TRP A 66 -2.53 5.01 7.22
C TRP A 66 -1.13 4.38 7.17
N ALA A 67 -0.48 4.37 8.33
CA ALA A 67 0.65 3.51 8.62
C ALA A 67 0.44 2.91 10.01
N ILE A 68 0.46 1.58 10.10
CA ILE A 68 0.35 0.85 11.36
C ILE A 68 1.56 -0.05 11.46
N GLY A 69 2.24 0.02 12.59
CA GLY A 69 3.49 -0.69 12.84
C GLY A 69 3.52 -1.20 14.27
N TYR A 70 4.10 -2.39 14.47
CA TYR A 70 4.18 -2.97 15.80
C TYR A 70 5.47 -3.76 16.03
N ASP A 71 5.82 -3.91 17.30
CA ASP A 71 6.76 -4.88 17.82
C ASP A 71 6.15 -5.64 19.00
N ALA A 72 6.96 -6.34 19.79
CA ALA A 72 6.49 -7.14 20.91
C ALA A 72 5.89 -6.30 22.07
N GLN A 73 6.13 -4.98 22.11
CA GLN A 73 5.76 -4.11 23.22
C GLN A 73 4.82 -2.99 22.83
N VAL A 74 4.95 -2.47 21.61
CA VAL A 74 4.17 -1.31 21.18
C VAL A 74 3.48 -1.58 19.85
N THR A 75 2.31 -0.97 19.71
CA THR A 75 1.64 -0.77 18.42
C THR A 75 1.49 0.73 18.21
N ILE A 76 1.94 1.20 17.06
CA ILE A 76 1.86 2.60 16.63
C ILE A 76 0.92 2.64 15.43
N ALA A 77 -0.14 3.43 15.51
CA ALA A 77 -1.04 3.71 14.39
C ALA A 77 -1.01 5.20 14.08
N VAL A 78 -0.70 5.54 12.83
CA VAL A 78 -0.70 6.91 12.33
C VAL A 78 -1.71 7.02 11.21
N TRP A 79 -2.62 7.95 11.36
CA TRP A 79 -3.45 8.47 10.29
C TRP A 79 -2.98 9.88 9.92
N ALA A 80 -3.01 10.18 8.64
CA ALA A 80 -2.90 11.52 8.12
C ALA A 80 -3.95 11.72 7.02
N GLY A 81 -4.49 12.93 6.94
CA GLY A 81 -5.53 13.30 5.99
C GLY A 81 -6.08 14.67 6.36
N ARG A 82 -6.98 15.19 5.53
CA ARG A 82 -7.69 16.41 5.86
C ARG A 82 -8.94 16.07 6.69
N PRO A 83 -9.20 16.76 7.81
CA PRO A 83 -10.41 16.50 8.60
C PRO A 83 -11.71 16.73 7.83
N ASP A 84 -11.68 17.60 6.81
CA ASP A 84 -12.79 17.87 5.89
C ASP A 84 -12.95 16.80 4.79
N GLY A 85 -12.07 15.79 4.76
CA GLY A 85 -12.07 14.73 3.77
C GLY A 85 -11.57 15.14 2.39
N THR A 86 -11.13 16.38 2.17
CA THR A 86 -10.66 16.83 0.84
C THR A 86 -9.47 15.99 0.37
N PRO A 87 -9.41 15.58 -0.91
CA PRO A 87 -8.30 14.80 -1.44
C PRO A 87 -6.96 15.50 -1.26
N MET A 88 -5.91 14.71 -1.02
CA MET A 88 -4.52 15.15 -1.00
C MET A 88 -3.71 14.34 -2.02
N PRO A 89 -3.80 14.68 -3.32
CA PRO A 89 -3.14 13.91 -4.35
C PRO A 89 -1.60 13.96 -4.23
N GLY A 90 -0.93 12.87 -4.63
CA GLY A 90 0.53 12.71 -4.48
C GLY A 90 0.99 12.28 -3.08
N HIS A 91 0.08 12.19 -2.12
CA HIS A 91 0.31 11.63 -0.79
C HIS A 91 -0.07 10.15 -0.72
N SER A 92 0.48 9.43 0.25
CA SER A 92 0.17 8.02 0.49
C SER A 92 0.50 7.64 1.94
N GLY A 93 -0.03 6.51 2.42
CA GLY A 93 0.39 5.96 3.71
C GLY A 93 1.92 5.76 3.82
N ARG A 94 2.58 5.44 2.70
CA ARG A 94 4.03 5.24 2.63
C ARG A 94 4.84 6.55 2.70
N THR A 95 4.38 7.61 2.04
CA THR A 95 5.12 8.88 1.94
C THR A 95 4.69 9.91 2.98
N THR A 96 3.54 9.73 3.64
CA THR A 96 2.96 10.70 4.58
C THR A 96 2.89 10.15 6.01
N ALA A 97 2.20 9.04 6.24
CA ALA A 97 2.01 8.50 7.59
C ALA A 97 3.24 7.72 8.11
N SER A 98 3.90 6.95 7.24
CA SER A 98 5.03 6.09 7.64
C SER A 98 6.23 6.87 8.20
N PRO A 99 6.66 8.01 7.62
CA PRO A 99 7.74 8.80 8.21
C PRO A 99 7.46 9.25 9.65
N VAL A 100 6.22 9.64 9.95
CA VAL A 100 5.79 10.00 11.31
C VAL A 100 5.86 8.77 12.23
N LEU A 101 5.36 7.63 11.76
CA LEU A 101 5.42 6.37 12.51
C LEU A 101 6.85 5.98 12.89
N PHE A 102 7.79 6.04 11.95
CA PHE A 102 9.19 5.70 12.22
C PHE A 102 9.86 6.73 13.13
N LYS A 103 9.51 8.01 13.03
CA LYS A 103 10.00 9.03 13.96
C LYS A 103 9.50 8.78 15.39
N ILE A 104 8.25 8.35 15.57
CA ILE A 104 7.73 7.93 16.88
C ILE A 104 8.53 6.73 17.40
N ALA A 105 8.79 5.72 16.54
CA ALA A 105 9.57 4.55 16.92
C ALA A 105 11.00 4.92 17.38
N ASP A 106 11.66 5.87 16.70
CA ASP A 106 12.97 6.37 17.08
C ASP A 106 12.94 7.08 18.44
N LEU A 107 11.89 7.87 18.71
CA LEU A 107 11.69 8.57 19.99
C LEU A 107 11.41 7.62 21.16
N LEU A 108 10.77 6.47 20.91
CA LEU A 108 10.57 5.41 21.91
C LEU A 108 11.86 4.69 22.28
N GLY A 109 12.94 4.88 21.50
CA GLY A 109 14.21 4.24 21.74
C GLY A 109 14.24 2.75 21.35
N PRO A 110 15.32 2.03 21.70
CA PRO A 110 15.54 0.68 21.22
C PRO A 110 14.43 -0.29 21.65
N ALA A 111 14.11 -1.24 20.77
CA ALA A 111 13.28 -2.38 21.13
C ALA A 111 14.03 -3.28 22.11
N PRO A 112 13.36 -3.82 23.14
CA PRO A 112 13.96 -4.88 23.93
C PRO A 112 14.25 -6.11 23.08
N ALA A 113 15.28 -6.87 23.46
CA ALA A 113 15.74 -8.06 22.75
C ALA A 113 14.78 -9.26 22.87
N THR A 114 13.47 -9.01 22.84
CA THR A 114 12.44 -10.03 22.73
C THR A 114 12.15 -10.26 21.26
N ALA A 115 13.03 -11.00 20.59
CA ALA A 115 12.66 -11.59 19.32
C ALA A 115 11.52 -12.57 19.60
N SER A 116 10.33 -12.31 19.06
CA SER A 116 9.25 -13.31 19.08
C SER A 116 9.75 -14.48 18.25
N ALA A 117 10.19 -15.55 18.92
CA ALA A 117 10.55 -16.79 18.25
C ALA A 117 9.33 -17.26 17.43
N PRO A 118 9.54 -17.73 16.19
CA PRO A 118 8.45 -18.23 15.39
C PRO A 118 7.73 -19.34 16.15
N ALA A 119 6.40 -19.42 15.97
CA ALA A 119 5.61 -20.42 16.68
C ALA A 119 6.14 -21.84 16.36
N PRO A 120 6.14 -22.77 17.33
CA PRO A 120 6.40 -24.17 17.04
C PRO A 120 5.43 -24.61 15.94
N ASP A 121 5.94 -25.25 14.89
CA ASP A 121 5.25 -25.62 13.65
C ASP A 121 5.13 -24.54 12.54
N THR A 122 5.81 -23.42 12.66
CA THR A 122 5.93 -22.48 11.54
C THR A 122 6.80 -23.12 10.45
N LEU A 123 6.21 -23.52 9.32
CA LEU A 123 6.95 -24.00 8.15
C LEU A 123 7.74 -22.85 7.54
N ARG A 124 9.06 -22.96 7.53
CA ARG A 124 9.96 -22.09 6.77
C ARG A 124 10.54 -22.91 5.62
N LEU A 125 9.99 -22.71 4.44
CA LEU A 125 10.41 -23.38 3.21
C LEU A 125 11.17 -22.38 2.34
N SER A 126 12.26 -22.83 1.73
CA SER A 126 12.87 -22.07 0.64
C SER A 126 12.16 -22.38 -0.67
N HIS A 127 12.32 -21.54 -1.68
CA HIS A 127 11.64 -21.72 -2.98
C HIS A 127 11.87 -23.12 -3.57
N ARG A 128 13.08 -23.69 -3.42
CA ARG A 128 13.43 -25.06 -3.86
C ARG A 128 12.70 -26.18 -3.11
N ASP A 129 12.20 -25.91 -1.91
CA ASP A 129 11.48 -26.89 -1.09
C ASP A 129 9.97 -26.89 -1.42
N LEU A 130 9.50 -25.96 -2.24
CA LEU A 130 8.11 -25.88 -2.67
C LEU A 130 7.80 -26.95 -3.74
N PRO A 131 6.54 -27.43 -3.85
CA PRO A 131 6.11 -28.25 -4.98
C PRO A 131 6.38 -27.58 -6.34
N ALA A 132 6.67 -28.34 -7.38
CA ALA A 132 7.04 -27.83 -8.72
C ALA A 132 5.99 -26.87 -9.36
N GLY A 133 4.72 -26.95 -8.96
CA GLY A 133 3.69 -25.98 -9.37
C GLY A 133 3.88 -24.59 -8.75
N LEU A 134 4.36 -24.53 -7.50
CA LEU A 134 4.62 -23.29 -6.77
C LEU A 134 6.03 -22.74 -7.01
N GLN A 135 6.99 -23.59 -7.41
CA GLN A 135 8.31 -23.14 -7.89
C GLN A 135 8.24 -22.34 -9.20
N ARG A 136 7.15 -22.50 -9.96
CA ARG A 136 6.92 -21.79 -11.21
C ARG A 136 6.01 -20.59 -11.05
N LEU A 137 5.48 -20.38 -9.84
CA LEU A 137 4.78 -19.15 -9.52
C LEU A 137 5.85 -18.08 -9.34
N ASP A 138 6.29 -17.51 -10.47
CA ASP A 138 7.00 -16.25 -10.44
C ASP A 138 6.06 -15.26 -9.74
N ALA A 139 6.39 -14.94 -8.49
CA ALA A 139 5.91 -13.73 -7.86
C ALA A 139 6.49 -12.59 -8.69
N ALA A 140 5.84 -12.26 -9.81
CA ALA A 140 6.05 -10.98 -10.45
C ALA A 140 5.95 -9.97 -9.32
N PRO A 141 7.03 -9.23 -9.01
CA PRO A 141 7.05 -8.40 -7.82
C PRO A 141 5.81 -7.51 -7.88
N SER A 142 5.04 -7.53 -6.80
CA SER A 142 3.97 -6.57 -6.57
C SER A 142 4.65 -5.23 -6.28
N ASP A 143 5.24 -4.66 -7.32
CA ASP A 143 6.29 -3.66 -7.24
C ASP A 143 5.65 -2.28 -7.06
N HIS A 144 5.23 -1.97 -5.84
CA HIS A 144 4.92 -0.60 -5.42
C HIS A 144 6.20 0.25 -5.27
N GLY A 145 7.21 0.08 -6.12
CA GLY A 145 8.37 0.99 -6.05
C GLY A 145 9.67 0.71 -6.78
N ARG A 146 9.87 -0.33 -7.60
CA ARG A 146 11.11 -0.43 -8.41
C ARG A 146 10.87 -0.64 -9.91
N ASN A 147 11.71 0.04 -10.69
CA ASN A 147 11.64 0.21 -12.14
C ASN A 147 12.21 -1.01 -12.89
N ALA A 148 11.60 -1.27 -14.06
CA ALA A 148 12.16 -1.89 -15.27
C ALA A 148 12.35 -3.42 -15.31
N ASP A 149 11.30 -4.18 -15.70
CA ASP A 149 11.16 -4.64 -17.10
C ASP A 149 9.84 -5.38 -17.47
N ALA A 150 9.40 -5.16 -18.71
CA ALA A 150 8.69 -6.03 -19.68
C ALA A 150 7.21 -6.53 -19.55
N GLY A 151 6.39 -6.13 -18.57
CA GLY A 151 4.94 -6.44 -18.61
C GLY A 151 4.14 -5.66 -19.67
N MET A 152 2.93 -6.13 -20.05
CA MET A 152 1.94 -5.27 -20.72
C MET A 152 1.55 -4.09 -19.81
N PRO A 153 1.26 -2.89 -20.34
CA PRO A 153 0.76 -1.81 -19.51
C PRO A 153 -0.56 -2.21 -18.84
N LYS A 154 -0.78 -1.77 -17.60
CA LYS A 154 -2.00 -2.03 -16.82
C LYS A 154 -2.46 -0.74 -16.17
N ILE A 155 -3.76 -0.49 -16.18
CA ILE A 155 -4.38 0.60 -15.44
C ILE A 155 -4.56 0.13 -14.00
N LEU A 156 -3.88 0.78 -13.07
CA LEU A 156 -4.03 0.52 -11.63
C LEU A 156 -5.19 1.32 -11.05
N TYR A 157 -5.37 2.54 -11.54
CA TYR A 157 -6.42 3.42 -11.06
C TYR A 157 -6.88 4.42 -12.13
N PRO A 158 -8.21 4.67 -12.20
CA PRO A 158 -9.26 3.82 -11.65
C PRO A 158 -9.31 2.48 -12.41
N PRO A 159 -9.53 1.33 -11.73
CA PRO A 159 -9.60 0.04 -12.39
C PRO A 159 -10.84 -0.08 -13.29
N ASP A 160 -10.86 -1.07 -14.18
CA ASP A 160 -12.02 -1.34 -15.03
C ASP A 160 -13.28 -1.62 -14.20
N GLY A 161 -14.39 -0.97 -14.57
CA GLY A 161 -15.65 -1.02 -13.85
C GLY A 161 -15.74 -0.11 -12.61
N ALA A 162 -14.70 0.68 -12.29
CA ALA A 162 -14.72 1.52 -11.10
C ALA A 162 -15.84 2.58 -11.14
N VAL A 163 -16.50 2.78 -10.00
CA VAL A 163 -17.35 3.94 -9.75
C VAL A 163 -16.57 4.94 -8.92
N VAL A 164 -16.32 6.12 -9.47
CA VAL A 164 -15.56 7.20 -8.85
C VAL A 164 -16.55 8.26 -8.36
N SER A 165 -16.60 8.51 -7.06
CA SER A 165 -17.29 9.70 -6.55
C SER A 165 -16.47 10.94 -6.93
N TRP A 166 -17.11 11.87 -7.64
CA TRP A 166 -16.50 12.99 -8.32
C TRP A 166 -17.23 14.28 -7.95
N ASP A 167 -16.52 15.16 -7.25
CA ASP A 167 -16.97 16.44 -6.72
C ASP A 167 -16.51 17.63 -7.59
N GLY A 168 -16.14 17.38 -8.85
CA GLY A 168 -15.55 18.38 -9.74
C GLY A 168 -14.02 18.42 -9.71
N ALA A 169 -13.36 17.63 -8.85
CA ALA A 169 -11.90 17.57 -8.75
C ALA A 169 -11.24 16.74 -9.87
N GLU A 170 -9.92 16.91 -10.04
CA GLU A 170 -9.15 16.05 -10.94
C GLU A 170 -9.14 14.59 -10.47
N VAL A 171 -9.28 13.67 -11.42
CA VAL A 171 -9.19 12.23 -11.19
C VAL A 171 -7.76 11.78 -11.49
N PRO A 172 -7.04 11.19 -10.51
CA PRO A 172 -5.72 10.63 -10.75
C PRO A 172 -5.84 9.42 -11.67
N LEU A 173 -4.84 9.24 -12.53
CA LEU A 173 -4.66 8.11 -13.42
C LEU A 173 -3.31 7.48 -13.11
N GLU A 174 -3.34 6.19 -12.78
CA GLU A 174 -2.15 5.42 -12.47
C GLU A 174 -2.06 4.17 -13.33
N ALA A 175 -0.85 3.92 -13.84
CA ALA A 175 -0.53 2.73 -14.61
C ALA A 175 0.78 2.13 -14.14
N ALA A 176 0.90 0.82 -14.32
CA ALA A 176 2.13 0.07 -14.12
C ALA A 176 2.44 -0.82 -15.32
N GLY A 177 3.68 -1.29 -15.40
CA GLY A 177 4.17 -2.04 -16.55
C GLY A 177 4.27 -1.19 -17.82
N GLY A 178 4.46 -1.86 -18.97
CA GLY A 178 4.70 -1.20 -20.24
C GLY A 178 6.11 -0.60 -20.37
N ARG A 179 6.55 -0.36 -21.60
CA ARG A 179 7.79 0.42 -21.85
C ARG A 179 7.45 1.90 -21.93
N GLY A 180 8.06 2.71 -21.07
CA GLY A 180 7.87 4.16 -21.09
C GLY A 180 8.42 4.82 -22.37
N PRO A 181 7.99 6.06 -22.69
CA PRO A 181 6.95 6.83 -21.99
C PRO A 181 5.55 6.26 -22.22
N LEU A 182 4.69 6.32 -21.19
CA LEU A 182 3.28 5.94 -21.30
C LEU A 182 2.44 7.12 -21.79
N ARG A 183 1.47 6.85 -22.66
CA ARG A 183 0.51 7.83 -23.20
C ARG A 183 -0.89 7.49 -22.72
N TRP A 184 -1.59 8.47 -22.19
CA TRP A 184 -2.97 8.31 -21.73
C TRP A 184 -3.96 8.92 -22.70
N LEU A 185 -5.09 8.27 -22.85
CA LEU A 185 -6.25 8.78 -23.58
C LEU A 185 -7.51 8.62 -22.73
N VAL A 186 -8.38 9.62 -22.79
CA VAL A 186 -9.73 9.59 -22.22
C VAL A 186 -10.71 9.76 -23.36
N ASP A 187 -11.59 8.78 -23.54
CA ASP A 187 -12.55 8.72 -24.66
C ASP A 187 -11.89 8.90 -26.03
N GLY A 188 -10.66 8.39 -26.16
CA GLY A 188 -9.86 8.47 -27.38
C GLY A 188 -9.13 9.80 -27.59
N ARG A 189 -9.27 10.78 -26.69
CA ARG A 189 -8.52 12.03 -26.72
C ARG A 189 -7.24 11.90 -25.88
N PRO A 190 -6.05 12.19 -26.42
CA PRO A 190 -4.82 12.11 -25.65
C PRO A 190 -4.78 13.19 -24.56
N LEU A 191 -4.32 12.81 -23.37
CA LEU A 191 -4.00 13.75 -22.31
C LEU A 191 -2.60 14.33 -22.53
N ALA A 192 -2.41 15.59 -22.15
CA ALA A 192 -1.11 16.25 -22.27
C ALA A 192 -0.04 15.44 -21.50
N PRO A 193 1.17 15.25 -22.06
CA PRO A 193 2.20 14.44 -21.42
C PRO A 193 2.60 15.07 -20.08
N ALA A 194 2.42 14.33 -18.98
CA ALA A 194 3.00 14.70 -17.70
C ALA A 194 4.53 14.62 -17.80
N ALA A 195 5.23 15.67 -17.36
CA ALA A 195 6.69 15.74 -17.37
C ALA A 195 7.38 14.71 -16.44
N SER A 196 6.63 13.79 -15.81
CA SER A 196 7.10 12.87 -14.78
C SER A 196 6.43 11.50 -14.86
N ARG A 197 7.14 10.45 -14.39
CA ARG A 197 6.67 9.06 -14.20
C ARG A 197 5.66 8.90 -13.04
N ARG A 198 5.08 9.99 -12.51
CA ARG A 198 4.09 9.98 -11.42
C ARG A 198 2.67 10.14 -11.98
N ALA A 199 1.67 9.79 -11.16
CA ALA A 199 0.24 9.85 -11.45
C ALA A 199 -0.12 11.05 -12.34
N LEU A 200 -0.82 10.78 -13.45
CA LEU A 200 -1.29 11.79 -14.38
C LEU A 200 -2.71 12.17 -13.99
N TYR A 201 -3.04 13.45 -13.93
CA TYR A 201 -4.38 13.89 -13.53
C TYR A 201 -5.23 14.18 -14.75
N TRP A 202 -6.48 13.74 -14.70
CA TRP A 202 -7.50 14.02 -15.71
C TRP A 202 -8.61 14.83 -15.06
N GLN A 203 -8.91 16.00 -15.62
CA GLN A 203 -10.10 16.78 -15.25
C GLN A 203 -11.29 16.27 -16.08
N PRO A 204 -12.31 15.64 -15.46
CA PRO A 204 -13.49 15.22 -16.19
C PRO A 204 -14.39 16.39 -16.59
N ASP A 205 -15.09 16.23 -17.72
CA ASP A 205 -16.06 17.22 -18.22
C ASP A 205 -17.39 17.18 -17.43
N GLY A 206 -17.66 16.10 -16.69
CA GLY A 206 -18.92 15.88 -16.00
C GLY A 206 -19.05 14.46 -15.41
N PRO A 207 -20.12 14.19 -14.63
CA PRO A 207 -20.45 12.83 -14.23
C PRO A 207 -20.85 12.00 -15.45
N GLY A 208 -20.66 10.68 -15.40
CA GLY A 208 -20.96 9.79 -16.53
C GLY A 208 -19.91 8.71 -16.72
N PHE A 209 -19.94 8.06 -17.89
CA PHE A 209 -18.96 7.03 -18.22
C PHE A 209 -17.77 7.63 -18.97
N ALA A 210 -16.57 7.16 -18.65
CA ALA A 210 -15.36 7.49 -19.39
C ALA A 210 -14.55 6.23 -19.68
N ARG A 211 -13.93 6.20 -20.86
CA ARG A 211 -13.02 5.12 -21.25
C ARG A 211 -11.59 5.61 -21.18
N LEU A 212 -10.84 5.00 -20.28
CA LEU A 212 -9.42 5.24 -20.08
C LEU A 212 -8.62 4.26 -20.93
N THR A 213 -7.58 4.75 -21.60
CA THR A 213 -6.62 3.92 -22.34
C THR A 213 -5.21 4.37 -22.03
N VAL A 214 -4.34 3.43 -21.67
CA VAL A 214 -2.91 3.67 -21.54
C VAL A 214 -2.17 2.91 -22.64
N ILE A 215 -1.24 3.57 -23.33
CA ILE A 215 -0.46 3.02 -24.44
C ILE A 215 1.02 3.19 -24.12
N ASP A 216 1.80 2.13 -24.30
CA ASP A 216 3.25 2.15 -24.10
C ASP A 216 4.02 2.53 -25.37
N ALA A 217 5.33 2.71 -25.27
CA ALA A 217 6.18 3.10 -26.41
C ALA A 217 6.24 2.05 -27.54
N GLN A 218 5.79 0.81 -27.28
CA GLN A 218 5.70 -0.26 -28.27
C GLN A 218 4.30 -0.39 -28.87
N GLY A 219 3.35 0.47 -28.49
CA GLY A 219 1.96 0.43 -28.96
C GLY A 219 1.09 -0.60 -28.23
N ARG A 220 1.59 -1.26 -27.19
CA ARG A 220 0.77 -2.15 -26.35
C ARG A 220 -0.13 -1.28 -25.49
N SER A 221 -1.35 -1.73 -25.22
CA SER A 221 -2.32 -0.91 -24.49
C SER A 221 -3.18 -1.71 -23.51
N ALA A 222 -3.68 -1.00 -22.49
CA ALA A 222 -4.73 -1.46 -21.59
C ALA A 222 -5.86 -0.43 -21.54
N ARG A 223 -7.07 -0.89 -21.23
CA ARG A 223 -8.29 -0.10 -21.21
C ARG A 223 -9.08 -0.34 -19.94
N ALA A 224 -9.79 0.69 -19.48
CA ALA A 224 -10.72 0.63 -18.38
C ALA A 224 -11.94 1.51 -18.69
N THR A 225 -13.13 1.04 -18.35
CA THR A 225 -14.37 1.81 -18.38
C THR A 225 -14.74 2.17 -16.96
N VAL A 226 -14.90 3.45 -16.68
CA VAL A 226 -15.17 3.96 -15.33
C VAL A 226 -16.45 4.79 -15.33
N ARG A 227 -17.15 4.85 -14.20
CA ARG A 227 -18.33 5.71 -14.01
C ARG A 227 -18.04 6.76 -12.96
N LEU A 228 -18.04 8.03 -13.36
CA LEU A 228 -18.04 9.16 -12.46
C LEU A 228 -19.47 9.39 -11.94
N ALA A 229 -19.63 9.35 -10.63
CA ALA A 229 -20.86 9.67 -9.93
C ALA A 229 -20.66 10.95 -9.11
N PRO A 230 -21.67 11.83 -9.00
CA PRO A 230 -21.61 12.96 -8.08
C PRO A 230 -21.45 12.51 -6.62
#